data_AF-A0A1H5JSW1-F1
#
_entry.id   AF-A0A1H5JSW1-F1
#
_cell.length_a   1.000
_cell.length_b   1.000
_cell.length_c   1.000
_cell.angle_alpha   90.00
_cell.angle_beta   90.00
_cell.angle_gamma   90.00
#
_symmetry.space_group_name_H-M   'P 1'
#
loop_
_entity.id
_entity.type
_entity.pdbx_description
1 polymer ?
#
loop_
_entity_poly.entity_id
_entity_poly.type
_entity_poly.pdbx_seq_one_letter_code
_entity_poly.pdbx_strand_id
1 'polypeptide(L)'
;MGIFDWKHWIVILVVVVLVFGTKKLKNLGTDVGESIKGFRKAMNDDEKPADPVATPVPPAQPVHPQATQPITERRTFDVQAEKVEEPTRKDS
;
A
#
# COMPACT_ATOMS: atom_id res chain seq x y z
N MET A 1 11.15 -18.96 -41.85
CA MET A 1 11.71 -17.61 -41.98
C MET A 1 10.66 -16.60 -41.52
N GLY A 2 10.35 -16.59 -40.22
CA GLY A 2 9.27 -15.78 -39.68
C GLY A 2 9.72 -15.13 -38.39
N ILE A 3 9.59 -13.81 -38.32
CA ILE A 3 9.96 -12.92 -37.21
C ILE A 3 9.15 -13.20 -35.91
N PHE A 4 8.24 -14.18 -35.95
CA PHE A 4 7.30 -14.55 -34.88
C PHE A 4 7.61 -15.91 -34.25
N ASP A 5 8.81 -16.44 -34.41
CA ASP A 5 9.23 -17.64 -33.70
C ASP A 5 9.18 -17.42 -32.19
N TRP A 6 8.50 -18.30 -31.45
CA TRP A 6 8.45 -18.34 -29.98
C TRP A 6 9.84 -18.22 -29.32
N LYS A 7 10.87 -18.77 -29.98
CA LYS A 7 12.27 -18.70 -29.54
C LYS A 7 12.79 -17.25 -29.51
N HIS A 8 12.33 -16.38 -30.41
CA HIS A 8 12.72 -14.98 -30.45
C HIS A 8 12.20 -14.21 -29.22
N TRP A 9 10.95 -14.47 -28.82
CA TRP A 9 10.37 -13.91 -27.60
C TRP A 9 11.11 -14.35 -26.34
N ILE A 10 11.55 -15.62 -26.26
CA ILE A 10 12.40 -16.11 -25.16
C ILE A 10 13.72 -15.34 -25.10
N VAL A 11 14.40 -15.16 -26.24
CA VAL A 11 15.70 -14.46 -26.30
C VAL A 11 15.53 -13.01 -25.83
N ILE A 12 14.47 -12.33 -26.27
CA ILE A 12 14.17 -10.96 -25.82
C ILE A 12 13.92 -10.91 -24.31
N LEU A 13 13.13 -11.84 -23.76
CA LEU A 13 12.84 -11.91 -22.32
C LEU A 13 14.14 -12.04 -21.53
N VAL A 14 15.04 -12.93 -21.95
CA VAL A 14 16.35 -13.12 -21.30
C VAL A 14 17.18 -11.83 -21.33
N VAL A 15 17.23 -11.14 -22.47
CA VAL A 15 17.97 -9.87 -22.59
C VAL A 15 17.37 -8.79 -21.68
N VAL A 16 16.05 -8.67 -21.60
CA VAL A 16 15.38 -7.72 -20.69
C VAL A 16 15.73 -8.03 -19.23
N VAL A 17 15.69 -9.31 -18.82
CA VAL A 17 16.07 -9.70 -17.45
C VAL A 17 17.54 -9.38 -17.15
N LEU A 18 18.44 -9.53 -18.12
CA LEU A 18 19.86 -9.21 -17.97
C LEU A 18 20.11 -7.70 -17.84
N VAL A 19 19.41 -6.87 -18.62
CA VAL A 19 19.54 -5.40 -18.59
C VAL A 19 18.96 -4.81 -17.32
N PHE A 20 17.75 -5.23 -16.94
CA PHE A 20 17.08 -4.71 -15.74
C PHE A 20 17.58 -5.37 -14.45
N GLY A 21 18.14 -6.57 -14.55
CA GLY A 21 18.57 -7.40 -13.43
C GLY A 21 17.40 -8.06 -12.70
N THR A 22 17.64 -9.26 -12.14
CA THR A 22 16.63 -10.04 -11.41
C THR A 22 16.11 -9.33 -10.15
N LYS A 23 16.91 -8.45 -9.55
CA LYS A 23 16.54 -7.72 -8.31
C LYS A 23 15.44 -6.68 -8.54
N LYS A 24 15.45 -5.98 -9.68
CA LYS A 24 14.39 -5.01 -10.04
C LYS A 24 13.13 -5.73 -10.51
N LEU A 25 13.28 -6.76 -11.35
CA LEU A 25 12.16 -7.58 -11.81
C LEU A 25 11.47 -8.31 -10.66
N LYS A 26 12.20 -8.75 -9.63
CA LYS A 26 11.60 -9.40 -8.45
C LYS A 26 10.78 -8.41 -7.62
N ASN A 27 11.29 -7.22 -7.32
CA ASN A 27 10.53 -6.25 -6.52
C ASN A 27 9.27 -5.77 -7.27
N LEU A 28 9.39 -5.35 -8.54
CA LEU A 28 8.23 -4.93 -9.34
C LEU A 28 7.31 -6.11 -9.71
N GLY A 29 7.87 -7.28 -9.96
CA GLY A 29 7.12 -8.49 -10.31
C GLY A 29 6.35 -9.09 -9.14
N THR A 30 6.80 -8.89 -7.90
CA THR A 30 6.04 -9.29 -6.72
C THR A 30 4.78 -8.43 -6.57
N ASP A 31 4.88 -7.11 -6.64
CA ASP A 31 3.72 -6.21 -6.47
C ASP A 31 2.67 -6.39 -7.59
N VAL A 32 3.13 -6.49 -8.84
CA VAL A 32 2.26 -6.76 -10.00
C VAL A 32 1.74 -8.20 -9.96
N GLY A 33 2.57 -9.14 -9.53
CA GLY A 33 2.23 -10.56 -9.43
C GLY A 33 1.16 -10.83 -8.39
N GLU A 34 1.20 -10.16 -7.24
CA GLU A 34 0.17 -10.26 -6.20
C GLU A 34 -1.18 -9.73 -6.68
N SER A 35 -1.17 -8.60 -7.40
CA SER A 35 -2.37 -8.01 -8.00
C SER A 35 -3.02 -8.96 -9.02
N ILE A 36 -2.21 -9.57 -9.90
CA ILE A 36 -2.70 -10.54 -10.90
C ILE A 36 -3.11 -11.86 -10.22
N LYS A 37 -2.44 -12.27 -9.13
CA LYS A 37 -2.77 -13.48 -8.38
C LYS A 37 -4.14 -13.38 -7.72
N GLY A 38 -4.48 -12.23 -7.12
CA GLY A 38 -5.82 -11.96 -6.59
C GLY A 38 -6.91 -12.02 -7.66
N PHE A 39 -6.64 -11.46 -8.84
CA PHE A 39 -7.55 -11.53 -9.99
C PHE A 39 -7.76 -12.96 -10.48
N ARG A 40 -6.69 -13.74 -10.67
CA ARG A 40 -6.81 -15.17 -11.03
C ARG A 40 -7.54 -15.96 -9.96
N LYS A 41 -7.25 -15.70 -8.68
CA LYS A 41 -7.89 -16.37 -7.55
C LYS A 41 -9.40 -16.10 -7.54
N ALA A 42 -9.83 -14.85 -7.70
CA ALA A 42 -11.25 -14.50 -7.79
C ALA A 42 -11.94 -15.17 -8.99
N MET A 43 -11.31 -15.15 -10.17
CA MET A 43 -11.84 -15.84 -11.36
C MET A 43 -11.92 -17.37 -11.24
N ASN A 44 -11.11 -17.99 -10.37
CA ASN A 44 -11.14 -19.44 -10.14
C ASN A 44 -11.99 -19.83 -8.92
N ASP A 45 -12.19 -18.93 -7.94
CA ASP A 45 -13.05 -19.17 -6.77
C ASP A 45 -14.55 -19.14 -7.13
N ASP A 46 -14.95 -18.51 -8.25
CA ASP A 46 -16.29 -18.67 -8.83
C ASP A 46 -16.63 -20.16 -9.13
N GLU A 47 -15.62 -21.04 -9.23
CA GLU A 47 -15.79 -22.48 -9.48
C GLU A 47 -15.54 -23.39 -8.25
N LYS A 48 -15.13 -22.86 -7.08
CA LYS A 48 -14.88 -23.71 -5.88
C LYS A 48 -15.04 -22.95 -4.54
N PRO A 49 -15.66 -23.55 -3.49
CA PRO A 49 -15.87 -22.88 -2.20
C PRO A 49 -14.56 -22.45 -1.54
N ALA A 50 -14.58 -21.24 -0.98
CA ALA A 50 -13.45 -20.44 -0.55
C ALA A 50 -12.49 -21.13 0.45
N ASP A 51 -11.19 -21.11 0.12
CA ASP A 51 -10.09 -21.30 1.08
C ASP A 51 -9.51 -19.92 1.48
N PRO A 52 -9.24 -19.68 2.78
CA PRO A 52 -8.79 -18.39 3.28
C PRO A 52 -7.36 -18.10 2.81
N VAL A 53 -7.20 -17.09 1.94
CA VAL A 53 -5.89 -16.62 1.51
C VAL A 53 -5.24 -15.86 2.66
N ALA A 54 -4.14 -16.41 3.16
CA ALA A 54 -3.30 -15.87 4.22
C ALA A 54 -2.94 -14.40 3.99
N THR A 55 -3.47 -13.54 4.85
CA THR A 55 -2.82 -12.29 5.25
C THR A 55 -1.46 -12.67 5.86
N PRO A 56 -0.32 -12.10 5.45
CA PRO A 56 0.92 -12.26 6.20
C PRO A 56 0.71 -11.57 7.54
N VAL A 57 0.37 -12.35 8.56
CA VAL A 57 0.25 -11.91 9.95
C VAL A 57 1.68 -11.57 10.40
N PRO A 58 2.00 -10.32 10.76
CA PRO A 58 3.22 -10.03 11.50
C PRO A 58 3.22 -10.88 12.78
N PRO A 59 4.35 -11.47 13.21
CA PRO A 59 4.36 -12.33 14.38
C PRO A 59 3.75 -11.60 15.58
N ALA A 60 2.77 -12.25 16.20
CA ALA A 60 1.99 -11.75 17.32
C ALA A 60 2.91 -11.20 18.42
N GLN A 61 2.84 -9.89 18.65
CA GLN A 61 3.33 -9.32 19.90
C GLN A 61 2.33 -9.74 21.00
N PRO A 62 2.80 -10.27 22.15
CA PRO A 62 1.92 -10.66 23.23
C PRO A 62 1.13 -9.45 23.74
N VAL A 63 -0.20 -9.56 23.66
CA VAL A 63 -1.17 -8.62 24.22
C VAL A 63 -1.02 -8.55 25.73
N HIS A 64 -0.40 -7.48 26.24
CA HIS A 64 -0.57 -7.08 27.64
C HIS A 64 -1.98 -6.50 27.82
N PRO A 65 -2.82 -7.01 28.73
CA PRO A 65 -4.09 -6.36 29.07
C PRO A 65 -3.79 -5.11 29.91
N GLN A 66 -3.63 -3.96 29.27
CA GLN A 66 -3.54 -2.69 29.98
C GLN A 66 -4.96 -2.14 30.19
N ALA A 67 -5.29 -2.01 31.47
CA ALA A 67 -6.56 -1.58 32.00
C ALA A 67 -7.11 -0.29 31.35
N THR A 68 -8.43 -0.28 31.20
CA THR A 68 -9.33 0.86 31.04
C THR A 68 -8.75 2.19 31.53
N GLN A 69 -8.46 3.11 30.61
CA GLN A 69 -8.30 4.52 30.93
C GLN A 69 -9.29 5.35 30.09
N PRO A 70 -10.16 6.17 30.71
CA PRO A 70 -11.19 6.92 30.02
C PRO A 70 -10.58 8.05 29.19
N ILE A 71 -10.91 8.08 27.91
CA ILE A 71 -10.54 9.12 26.95
C ILE A 71 -11.46 10.32 27.18
N THR A 72 -11.20 11.13 28.21
CA THR A 72 -11.83 12.45 28.40
C THR A 72 -10.79 13.43 28.95
N GLU A 73 -9.77 13.78 28.17
CA GLU A 73 -9.05 15.04 28.38
C GLU A 73 -8.24 15.38 27.13
N ARG A 74 -8.20 16.67 26.76
CA ARG A 74 -7.60 17.27 25.54
C ARG A 74 -8.52 17.43 24.33
N ARG A 75 -9.65 18.10 24.54
CA ARG A 75 -10.23 19.05 23.57
C ARG A 75 -10.05 20.49 24.07
N THR A 76 -8.82 20.87 24.41
CA THR A 76 -8.47 22.26 24.73
C THR A 76 -7.17 22.59 24.00
N PHE A 77 -7.30 22.94 22.72
CA PHE A 77 -6.30 23.77 22.07
C PHE A 77 -6.62 25.19 22.50
N ASP A 78 -5.86 25.63 23.50
CA ASP A 78 -5.76 27.00 23.96
C ASP A 78 -5.00 27.78 22.87
N VAL A 79 -5.73 28.55 22.05
CA VAL A 79 -5.13 29.61 21.24
C VAL A 79 -5.43 30.91 21.97
N GLN A 80 -4.41 31.33 22.71
CA GLN A 80 -4.32 32.60 23.40
C GLN A 80 -4.66 33.80 22.50
N ALA A 81 -5.29 34.77 23.13
CA ALA A 81 -5.46 36.13 22.64
C ALA A 81 -4.11 36.78 22.28
N GLU A 82 -3.94 37.13 21.00
CA GLU A 82 -3.04 38.21 20.62
C GLU A 82 -3.90 39.42 20.23
N LYS A 83 -3.83 40.41 21.11
CA LYS A 83 -4.37 41.77 21.03
C LYS A 83 -4.03 42.41 19.67
N VAL A 84 -5.01 42.51 18.77
CA VAL A 84 -4.94 43.46 17.64
C VAL A 84 -5.47 44.79 18.15
N GLU A 85 -4.49 45.62 18.49
CA GLU A 85 -4.52 47.06 18.69
C GLU A 85 -5.55 47.77 17.79
N GLU A 86 -6.43 48.53 18.41
CA GLU A 86 -7.24 49.56 17.75
C GLU A 86 -6.37 50.81 17.57
N PRO A 87 -6.10 51.23 16.31
CA PRO A 87 -5.93 52.67 16.09
C PRO A 87 -6.69 53.16 14.84
N THR A 88 -7.58 54.12 15.07
CA THR A 88 -7.79 55.33 14.25
C THR A 88 -8.33 55.21 12.81
N ARG A 89 -9.58 55.62 12.61
CA ARG A 89 -10.07 56.76 11.77
C ARG A 89 -11.56 56.53 11.47
N LYS A 90 -12.46 57.32 12.04
CA LYS A 90 -12.87 58.67 11.61
C LYS A 90 -13.53 58.67 10.22
N ASP A 91 -14.85 58.53 10.21
CA ASP A 91 -15.73 59.17 9.24
C ASP A 91 -17.05 59.51 9.94
N SER A 92 -17.24 60.81 10.18
CA SER A 92 -18.50 61.48 10.56
C SER A 92 -18.57 62.75 9.74
#